data_AF-A0A923X2Z4-F1
#
_entry.id   AF-A0A923X2Z4-F1
#
_cell.length_a   1.000
_cell.length_b   1.000
_cell.length_c   1.000
_cell.angle_alpha   90.00
_cell.angle_beta   90.00
_cell.angle_gamma   90.00
#
_symmetry.space_group_name_H-M   'P 1'
#
loop_
_entity.id
_entity.type
_entity.pdbx_description
1 polymer ?
#
loop_
_entity_poly.entity_id
_entity_poly.type
_entity_poly.pdbx_seq_one_letter_code
_entity_poly.pdbx_strand_id
1 'polypeptide(L)'
;MSRLRLLLLLVLVPCTLAACFVAAPASARPTPRTALAIPAAPQLASVTQSSATIRWGASPGATAYVVTRGAQVVARVPAGTRSYTERGLQPASWYPYQVAAVRGSTRSGRTDIIPAVTSAATACTKYVSWSGSDAGDGSSGAPWRTVSQLVASWKPGWVGCLRGAFIEDVSIRIGGTKAEPVTLRSDPSTGARAYLTGRLWIAQGADHVRVAGLSLDGRANVGITRGDLPSPTVNGNDAVFIDNDVYNQRTRICFDIGSIRGYGTAVGTIVARNRIHDCGARDSAGNGNNHHHGIYVESGRATRIVQNAIFQNADRGIQLFPDAQGTLVLGNVLDGNGEGIIFSGGDGFVSSGNRAIGNVVTNSRTRFDIEYYWENPAQVGRANVVARNCVGGGKWGGIALPAKGYTVGANVTAAPSYVNRRAGDLRPRSGSACRSLLMNPMVPLRPFG
;
A
#
# COMPACT_ATOMS: atom_id res chain seq x y z
N MET A 1 21.07 -1.14 -91.45
CA MET A 1 21.62 -2.32 -92.14
C MET A 1 20.56 -3.42 -92.10
N SER A 2 20.12 -3.84 -93.29
CA SER A 2 19.32 -5.00 -93.75
C SER A 2 18.39 -5.79 -92.79
N ARG A 3 17.09 -5.87 -93.14
CA ARG A 3 16.30 -7.05 -93.65
C ARG A 3 16.14 -8.23 -92.66
N LEU A 4 14.97 -8.83 -92.39
CA LEU A 4 14.01 -9.45 -93.33
C LEU A 4 12.71 -9.89 -92.58
N ARG A 5 11.61 -10.00 -93.34
CA ARG A 5 10.24 -10.42 -92.96
C ARG A 5 10.14 -11.89 -92.51
N LEU A 6 9.15 -12.24 -91.67
CA LEU A 6 8.19 -13.33 -91.98
C LEU A 6 6.94 -13.28 -91.08
N LEU A 7 5.77 -13.30 -91.74
CA LEU A 7 4.43 -13.44 -91.15
C LEU A 7 4.15 -14.95 -91.00
N LEU A 8 3.68 -15.42 -89.84
CA LEU A 8 3.14 -16.78 -89.71
C LEU A 8 1.82 -16.73 -88.93
N LEU A 9 0.74 -17.04 -89.64
CA LEU A 9 -0.58 -17.38 -89.11
C LEU A 9 -0.47 -18.64 -88.24
N LEU A 10 -1.00 -18.63 -87.01
CA LEU A 10 -1.32 -19.87 -86.29
C LEU A 10 -2.77 -19.86 -85.80
N VAL A 11 -3.39 -20.99 -86.09
CA VAL A 11 -4.81 -21.36 -85.95
C VAL A 11 -5.21 -21.50 -84.49
N LEU A 12 -6.37 -20.92 -84.13
CA LEU A 12 -7.04 -21.13 -82.83
C LEU A 12 -7.64 -22.53 -82.77
N VAL A 13 -7.20 -23.34 -81.79
CA VAL A 13 -7.86 -24.58 -81.36
C VAL A 13 -8.40 -24.37 -79.95
N PRO A 14 -9.71 -24.49 -79.68
CA PRO A 14 -10.23 -24.43 -78.33
C PRO A 14 -10.05 -25.79 -77.66
N CYS A 15 -9.18 -25.86 -76.64
CA CYS A 15 -9.01 -27.03 -75.80
C CYS A 15 -9.88 -26.85 -74.53
N THR A 16 -11.01 -27.57 -74.45
CA THR A 16 -11.85 -27.65 -73.25
C THR A 16 -11.27 -28.68 -72.29
N LEU A 17 -10.55 -28.23 -71.26
CA LEU A 17 -10.14 -29.05 -70.12
C LEU A 17 -11.07 -28.77 -68.94
N ALA A 18 -12.05 -29.68 -68.73
CA ALA A 18 -12.82 -29.75 -67.50
C ALA A 18 -11.92 -30.33 -66.40
N ALA A 19 -11.39 -29.46 -65.54
CA ALA A 19 -10.68 -29.86 -64.34
C ALA A 19 -11.69 -30.20 -63.24
N CYS A 20 -11.75 -31.48 -62.84
CA CYS A 20 -12.39 -31.92 -61.61
C CYS A 20 -11.65 -31.30 -60.40
N PHE A 21 -12.21 -30.23 -59.83
CA PHE A 21 -11.82 -29.76 -58.50
C PHE A 21 -12.39 -30.73 -57.46
N VAL A 22 -11.54 -31.62 -56.94
CA VAL A 22 -11.81 -32.30 -55.68
C VAL A 22 -11.69 -31.25 -54.58
N ALA A 23 -12.83 -30.86 -54.00
CA ALA A 23 -12.85 -29.96 -52.86
C ALA A 23 -12.10 -30.60 -51.69
N ALA A 24 -10.96 -30.01 -51.31
CA ALA A 24 -10.30 -30.36 -50.06
C ALA A 24 -11.28 -30.11 -48.90
N PRO A 25 -11.38 -31.01 -47.90
CA PRO A 25 -12.23 -30.79 -46.76
C PRO A 25 -11.83 -29.47 -46.10
N ALA A 26 -12.82 -28.60 -45.86
CA ALA A 26 -12.63 -27.34 -45.18
C ALA A 26 -11.86 -27.60 -43.87
N SER A 27 -10.63 -27.08 -43.79
CA SER A 27 -9.88 -27.05 -42.53
C SER A 27 -10.77 -26.38 -41.48
N ALA A 28 -11.20 -27.15 -40.49
CA ALA A 28 -11.95 -26.62 -39.36
C ALA A 28 -11.11 -25.50 -38.75
N ARG A 29 -11.61 -24.26 -38.84
CA ARG A 29 -11.00 -23.09 -38.19
C ARG A 29 -10.80 -23.49 -36.72
N PRO A 30 -9.58 -23.50 -36.18
CA PRO A 30 -9.38 -23.86 -34.78
C PRO A 30 -10.25 -22.92 -33.95
N THR A 31 -11.17 -23.50 -33.19
CA THR A 31 -12.00 -22.75 -32.24
C THR A 31 -11.05 -21.92 -31.36
N PRO A 32 -11.29 -20.62 -31.17
CA PRO A 32 -10.42 -19.80 -30.35
C PRO A 32 -10.32 -20.46 -28.98
N ARG A 33 -9.14 -21.00 -28.68
CA ARG A 33 -8.90 -21.74 -27.45
C ARG A 33 -9.12 -20.75 -26.31
N THR A 34 -10.24 -20.88 -25.62
CA THR A 34 -10.64 -19.94 -24.56
C THR A 34 -9.48 -19.77 -23.58
N ALA A 35 -9.01 -18.53 -23.44
CA ALA A 35 -7.93 -18.20 -22.52
C ALA A 35 -8.31 -18.66 -21.11
N LEU A 36 -7.36 -19.25 -20.39
CA LEU A 36 -7.61 -19.73 -19.03
C LEU A 36 -7.96 -18.55 -18.12
N ALA A 37 -9.13 -18.61 -17.49
CA ALA A 37 -9.65 -17.52 -16.68
C ALA A 37 -8.80 -17.28 -15.42
N ILE A 38 -8.70 -16.02 -14.99
CA ILE A 38 -8.09 -15.67 -13.70
C ILE A 38 -8.96 -16.25 -12.57
N PRO A 39 -8.37 -16.84 -11.52
CA PRO A 39 -9.15 -17.32 -10.38
C PRO A 39 -10.03 -16.20 -9.79
N ALA A 40 -11.31 -16.50 -9.54
CA ALA A 40 -12.26 -15.52 -9.00
C ALA A 40 -12.06 -15.31 -7.49
N ALA A 41 -12.65 -14.24 -6.93
CA ALA A 41 -12.78 -13.99 -5.49
C ALA A 41 -11.53 -14.33 -4.63
N PRO A 42 -10.35 -13.77 -4.97
CA PRO A 42 -9.16 -13.92 -4.13
C PRO A 42 -9.41 -13.26 -2.76
N GLN A 43 -9.15 -13.99 -1.68
CA GLN A 43 -9.41 -13.50 -0.32
C GLN A 43 -8.35 -13.97 0.68
N LEU A 44 -8.11 -13.13 1.69
CA LEU A 44 -7.36 -13.50 2.88
C LEU A 44 -8.32 -14.19 3.87
N ALA A 45 -8.04 -15.45 4.21
CA ALA A 45 -8.91 -16.25 5.07
C ALA A 45 -8.52 -16.19 6.54
N SER A 46 -7.23 -16.17 6.85
CA SER A 46 -6.72 -15.96 8.21
C SER A 46 -5.28 -15.45 8.18
N VAL A 47 -4.88 -14.73 9.24
CA VAL A 47 -3.51 -14.31 9.45
C VAL A 47 -3.17 -14.41 10.93
N THR A 48 -1.91 -14.75 11.23
CA THR A 48 -1.34 -14.74 12.58
C THR A 48 -0.04 -13.92 12.55
N GLN A 49 0.74 -13.95 13.63
CA GLN A 49 2.09 -13.37 13.63
C GLN A 49 3.06 -14.11 12.70
N SER A 50 2.79 -15.36 12.32
CA SER A 50 3.74 -16.19 11.56
C SER A 50 3.13 -17.04 10.44
N SER A 51 1.86 -16.84 10.12
CA SER A 51 1.21 -17.56 9.03
C SER A 51 0.13 -16.73 8.35
N ALA A 52 -0.09 -16.98 7.06
CA ALA A 52 -1.19 -16.42 6.29
C ALA A 52 -1.88 -17.51 5.49
N THR A 53 -3.21 -17.57 5.56
CA THR A 53 -4.03 -18.46 4.73
C THR A 53 -4.78 -17.64 3.71
N ILE A 54 -4.58 -17.93 2.44
CA ILE A 54 -5.30 -17.33 1.32
C ILE A 54 -6.24 -18.35 0.67
N ARG A 55 -7.32 -17.87 0.08
CA ARG A 55 -8.30 -18.68 -0.66
C ARG A 55 -8.68 -18.00 -1.96
N TRP A 56 -9.14 -18.79 -2.92
CA TRP A 56 -9.60 -18.30 -4.23
C TRP A 56 -10.71 -19.18 -4.80
N GLY A 57 -11.47 -18.64 -5.73
CA GLY A 57 -12.49 -19.36 -6.50
C GLY A 57 -11.88 -20.21 -7.61
N ALA A 58 -12.64 -21.20 -8.08
CA ALA A 58 -12.19 -22.07 -9.16
C ALA A 58 -12.04 -21.30 -10.50
N SER A 59 -11.11 -21.74 -11.34
CA SER A 59 -11.01 -21.34 -12.75
C SER A 59 -11.37 -22.54 -13.64
N PRO A 60 -12.39 -22.44 -14.51
CA PRO A 60 -12.82 -23.54 -15.35
C PRO A 60 -11.70 -24.17 -16.19
N GLY A 61 -11.57 -25.49 -16.08
CA GLY A 61 -10.54 -26.29 -16.75
C GLY A 61 -9.11 -26.05 -16.25
N ALA A 62 -8.92 -25.40 -15.09
CA ALA A 62 -7.62 -25.41 -14.42
C ALA A 62 -7.30 -26.84 -13.93
N THR A 63 -6.06 -27.28 -14.10
CA THR A 63 -5.54 -28.54 -13.55
C THR A 63 -4.66 -28.30 -12.31
N ALA A 64 -4.17 -27.07 -12.13
CA ALA A 64 -3.45 -26.64 -10.94
C ALA A 64 -3.60 -25.13 -10.70
N TYR A 65 -3.17 -24.66 -9.54
CA TYR A 65 -2.97 -23.25 -9.25
C TYR A 65 -1.53 -23.00 -8.81
N VAL A 66 -0.98 -21.86 -9.22
CA VAL A 66 0.32 -21.36 -8.76
C VAL A 66 0.08 -20.15 -7.88
N VAL A 67 0.53 -20.25 -6.63
CA VAL A 67 0.52 -19.16 -5.67
C VAL A 67 1.86 -18.45 -5.70
N THR A 68 1.84 -17.14 -5.84
CA THR A 68 3.02 -16.29 -5.79
C THR A 68 2.93 -15.30 -4.65
N ARG A 69 4.07 -15.04 -4.00
CA ARG A 69 4.26 -13.96 -3.03
C ARG A 69 5.25 -12.96 -3.64
N GLY A 70 4.74 -11.84 -4.14
CA GLY A 70 5.49 -10.93 -4.99
C GLY A 70 6.01 -11.64 -6.25
N ALA A 71 7.33 -11.65 -6.43
CA ALA A 71 7.98 -12.34 -7.55
C ALA A 71 8.15 -13.86 -7.33
N GLN A 72 8.08 -14.34 -6.08
CA GLN A 72 8.39 -15.72 -5.74
C GLN A 72 7.17 -16.62 -5.92
N VAL A 73 7.36 -17.82 -6.48
CA VAL A 73 6.36 -18.91 -6.41
C VAL A 73 6.53 -19.62 -5.07
N VAL A 74 5.48 -19.61 -4.24
CA VAL A 74 5.50 -20.22 -2.90
C VAL A 74 4.74 -21.54 -2.84
N ALA A 75 3.85 -21.79 -3.80
CA ALA A 75 3.16 -23.06 -3.92
C ALA A 75 2.66 -23.35 -5.33
N ARG A 76 2.54 -24.64 -5.64
CA ARG A 76 1.71 -25.16 -6.72
C ARG A 76 0.78 -26.21 -6.11
N VAL A 77 -0.53 -26.03 -6.27
CA VAL A 77 -1.53 -26.94 -5.68
C VAL A 77 -2.43 -27.52 -6.77
N PRO A 78 -2.97 -28.75 -6.60
CA PRO A 78 -3.90 -29.36 -7.54
C PRO A 78 -5.19 -28.54 -7.71
N ALA A 79 -5.92 -28.72 -8.82
CA ALA A 79 -7.16 -27.99 -9.09
C ALA A 79 -8.25 -28.14 -8.02
N GLY A 80 -8.27 -29.27 -7.31
CA GLY A 80 -9.19 -29.51 -6.19
C GLY A 80 -8.88 -28.65 -4.95
N THR A 81 -7.66 -28.12 -4.84
CA THR A 81 -7.21 -27.30 -3.72
C THR A 81 -7.34 -25.81 -4.05
N ARG A 82 -8.13 -25.09 -3.24
CA ARG A 82 -8.48 -23.66 -3.43
C ARG A 82 -8.04 -22.78 -2.26
N SER A 83 -7.04 -23.26 -1.53
CA SER A 83 -6.53 -22.67 -0.30
C SER A 83 -5.03 -22.94 -0.20
N TYR A 84 -4.29 -22.01 0.36
CA TYR A 84 -2.89 -22.19 0.70
C TYR A 84 -2.57 -21.46 2.00
N THR A 85 -1.87 -22.14 2.90
CA THR A 85 -1.37 -21.57 4.15
C THR A 85 0.15 -21.56 4.11
N GLU A 86 0.73 -20.37 4.14
CA GLU A 86 2.16 -20.21 4.38
C GLU A 86 2.42 -20.07 5.88
N ARG A 87 3.46 -20.74 6.38
CA ARG A 87 3.92 -20.70 7.78
C ARG A 87 5.35 -20.17 7.83
N GLY A 88 5.82 -19.78 9.01
CA GLY A 88 7.18 -19.25 9.19
C GLY A 88 7.36 -17.82 8.68
N LEU A 89 6.27 -17.07 8.55
CA LEU A 89 6.32 -15.66 8.19
C LEU A 89 6.91 -14.83 9.35
N GLN A 90 7.62 -13.77 9.01
CA GLN A 90 8.06 -12.77 9.97
C GLN A 90 6.85 -12.01 10.55
N PRO A 91 6.82 -11.76 11.88
CA PRO A 91 5.84 -10.89 12.51
C PRO A 91 5.88 -9.46 11.99
N ALA A 92 4.78 -8.72 12.19
CA ALA A 92 4.65 -7.31 11.82
C ALA A 92 5.17 -7.00 10.40
N SER A 93 4.76 -7.80 9.41
CA SER A 93 5.28 -7.76 8.04
C SER A 93 4.17 -7.90 7.01
N TRP A 94 4.36 -7.33 5.82
CA TRP A 94 3.41 -7.40 4.71
C TRP A 94 3.86 -8.40 3.62
N TYR A 95 2.90 -9.15 3.08
CA TYR A 95 3.09 -10.17 2.07
C TYR A 95 2.01 -10.06 0.97
N PRO A 96 2.39 -9.74 -0.29
CA PRO A 96 1.46 -9.65 -1.40
C PRO A 96 1.28 -11.00 -2.10
N TYR A 97 0.18 -11.71 -1.81
CA TYR A 97 -0.13 -12.95 -2.50
C TYR A 97 -0.93 -12.71 -3.78
N GLN A 98 -0.69 -13.55 -4.78
CA GLN A 98 -1.51 -13.65 -6.00
C GLN A 98 -1.60 -15.09 -6.44
N VAL A 99 -2.64 -15.43 -7.18
CA VAL A 99 -2.87 -16.78 -7.69
C VAL A 99 -3.05 -16.73 -9.20
N ALA A 100 -2.55 -17.74 -9.90
CA ALA A 100 -2.88 -17.97 -11.31
C ALA A 100 -3.30 -19.42 -11.51
N ALA A 101 -4.29 -19.64 -12.37
CA ALA A 101 -4.68 -20.96 -12.82
C ALA A 101 -3.67 -21.49 -13.83
N VAL A 102 -3.52 -22.81 -13.88
CA VAL A 102 -2.66 -23.53 -14.83
C VAL A 102 -3.43 -24.65 -15.50
N ARG A 103 -3.22 -24.84 -16.81
CA ARG A 103 -3.69 -25.97 -17.62
C ARG A 103 -2.58 -26.38 -18.58
N GLY A 104 -1.94 -27.53 -18.33
CA GLY A 104 -0.74 -27.94 -19.07
C GLY A 104 0.38 -26.90 -18.91
N SER A 105 0.92 -26.41 -20.04
CA SER A 105 1.92 -25.33 -20.10
C SER A 105 1.33 -23.93 -20.01
N THR A 106 0.00 -23.78 -20.03
CA THR A 106 -0.66 -22.48 -20.08
C THR A 106 -1.03 -21.98 -18.70
N ARG A 107 -0.79 -20.69 -18.48
CA ARG A 107 -1.10 -19.97 -17.23
C ARG A 107 -2.06 -18.82 -17.52
N SER A 108 -3.03 -18.62 -16.64
CA SER A 108 -3.90 -17.43 -16.69
C SER A 108 -3.13 -16.17 -16.29
N GLY A 109 -3.78 -15.00 -16.42
CA GLY A 109 -3.39 -13.83 -15.63
C GLY A 109 -3.45 -14.12 -14.12
N ARG A 110 -2.81 -13.26 -13.32
CA ARG A 110 -2.84 -13.37 -11.86
C ARG A 110 -4.05 -12.65 -11.28
N THR A 111 -4.54 -13.13 -10.15
CA THR A 111 -5.53 -12.41 -9.33
C THR A 111 -5.02 -11.03 -8.91
N ASP A 112 -5.92 -10.20 -8.41
CA ASP A 112 -5.54 -9.06 -7.58
C ASP A 112 -4.67 -9.50 -6.39
N ILE A 113 -3.87 -8.54 -5.90
CA ILE A 113 -3.03 -8.74 -4.71
C ILE A 113 -3.94 -8.99 -3.52
N ILE A 114 -3.76 -10.13 -2.86
CA ILE A 114 -4.28 -10.44 -1.53
C ILE A 114 -3.24 -9.94 -0.52
N PRO A 115 -3.45 -8.78 0.12
CA PRO A 115 -2.50 -8.28 1.10
C PRO A 115 -2.67 -9.07 2.39
N ALA A 116 -1.67 -9.88 2.74
CA ALA A 116 -1.56 -10.45 4.07
C ALA A 116 -0.59 -9.60 4.87
N VAL A 117 -1.00 -9.19 6.06
CA VAL A 117 -0.11 -8.47 6.97
C VAL A 117 -0.11 -9.24 8.29
N THR A 118 1.04 -9.69 8.77
CA THR A 118 1.14 -10.46 10.03
C THR A 118 1.02 -9.54 11.23
N SER A 119 0.51 -10.03 12.36
CA SER A 119 0.50 -9.27 13.62
C SER A 119 1.90 -9.19 14.23
N ALA A 120 2.13 -8.27 15.16
CA ALA A 120 3.39 -8.17 15.89
C ALA A 120 3.63 -9.40 16.80
N ALA A 121 4.92 -9.73 17.01
CA ALA A 121 5.34 -10.82 17.88
C ALA A 121 4.90 -10.56 19.32
N THR A 122 4.29 -11.53 20.00
CA THR A 122 3.85 -11.37 21.41
C THR A 122 5.00 -11.41 22.42
N ALA A 123 6.15 -11.98 22.06
CA ALA A 123 7.31 -12.05 22.93
C ALA A 123 8.05 -10.70 22.98
N CYS A 124 8.48 -10.31 24.17
CA CYS A 124 9.29 -9.11 24.42
C CYS A 124 10.69 -9.53 24.86
N THR A 125 11.72 -8.85 24.36
CA THR A 125 13.12 -9.04 24.78
C THR A 125 13.56 -7.95 25.75
N LYS A 126 13.02 -6.74 25.60
CA LYS A 126 13.30 -5.57 26.45
C LYS A 126 12.03 -4.82 26.80
N TYR A 127 12.06 -4.12 27.92
CA TYR A 127 10.91 -3.41 28.46
C TYR A 127 11.27 -1.97 28.83
N VAL A 128 10.31 -1.08 28.56
CA VAL A 128 10.34 0.31 28.98
C VAL A 128 9.09 0.59 29.79
N SER A 129 9.23 1.22 30.95
CA SER A 129 8.13 1.59 31.84
C SER A 129 8.37 2.98 32.40
N TRP A 130 7.31 3.78 32.54
CA TRP A 130 7.41 5.13 33.14
C TRP A 130 8.00 5.12 34.57
N SER A 131 7.80 4.02 35.30
CA SER A 131 8.34 3.78 36.64
C SER A 131 9.73 3.11 36.66
N GLY A 132 10.31 2.86 35.49
CA GLY A 132 11.61 2.19 35.34
C GLY A 132 12.80 3.11 35.65
N SER A 133 14.00 2.61 35.36
CA SER A 133 15.26 3.36 35.51
C SER A 133 16.19 3.08 34.32
N ASP A 134 16.76 4.12 33.73
CA ASP A 134 17.72 3.97 32.62
C ASP A 134 19.07 3.40 33.07
N ALA A 135 19.31 3.32 34.38
CA ALA A 135 20.42 2.55 34.96
C ALA A 135 20.14 1.03 35.04
N GLY A 136 18.89 0.61 34.75
CA GLY A 136 18.51 -0.80 34.66
C GLY A 136 19.06 -1.49 33.41
N ASP A 137 18.69 -2.75 33.21
CA ASP A 137 19.14 -3.58 32.08
C ASP A 137 18.07 -3.77 31.00
N GLY A 138 16.90 -3.14 31.17
CA GLY A 138 15.76 -3.24 30.27
C GLY A 138 15.05 -4.59 30.34
N SER A 139 15.32 -5.43 31.35
CA SER A 139 14.56 -6.66 31.61
C SER A 139 13.13 -6.34 32.10
N SER A 140 12.28 -7.36 32.19
CA SER A 140 10.91 -7.18 32.72
C SER A 140 10.89 -6.67 34.17
N GLY A 141 11.88 -7.09 34.98
CA GLY A 141 12.02 -6.73 36.40
C GLY A 141 12.79 -5.44 36.66
N ALA A 142 13.67 -5.04 35.74
CA ALA A 142 14.38 -3.76 35.77
C ALA A 142 14.25 -3.02 34.42
N PRO A 143 13.01 -2.59 34.06
CA PRO A 143 12.77 -1.93 32.79
C PRO A 143 13.47 -0.57 32.72
N TRP A 144 13.85 -0.16 31.51
CA TRP A 144 14.32 1.20 31.28
C TRP A 144 13.19 2.20 31.47
N ARG A 145 13.54 3.45 31.78
CA ARG A 145 12.57 4.53 31.97
C ARG A 145 12.18 5.16 30.64
N THR A 146 13.13 5.29 29.72
CA THR A 146 12.94 5.99 28.44
C THR A 146 12.99 5.06 27.24
N VAL A 147 12.19 5.38 26.23
CA VAL A 147 12.25 4.74 24.91
C VAL A 147 13.56 5.09 24.22
N SER A 148 14.09 6.29 24.46
CA SER A 148 15.42 6.71 23.99
C SER A 148 16.53 5.77 24.44
N GLN A 149 16.53 5.33 25.71
CA GLN A 149 17.50 4.35 26.21
C GLN A 149 17.39 3.00 25.49
N LEU A 150 16.16 2.55 25.23
CA LEU A 150 15.91 1.33 24.46
C LEU A 150 16.48 1.41 23.04
N VAL A 151 16.14 2.46 22.29
CA VAL A 151 16.53 2.55 20.86
C VAL A 151 18.02 2.83 20.67
N ALA A 152 18.68 3.44 21.65
CA ALA A 152 20.13 3.60 21.67
C ALA A 152 20.87 2.25 21.89
N SER A 153 20.20 1.27 22.48
CA SER A 153 20.80 0.00 22.92
C SER A 153 20.45 -1.20 22.05
N TRP A 154 19.74 -1.00 20.93
CA TRP A 154 19.22 -2.08 20.11
C TRP A 154 20.29 -3.06 19.63
N LYS A 155 19.89 -4.33 19.57
CA LYS A 155 20.57 -5.39 18.82
C LYS A 155 19.58 -6.01 17.84
N PRO A 156 20.03 -6.53 16.69
CA PRO A 156 19.18 -7.26 15.76
C PRO A 156 18.28 -8.29 16.49
N GLY A 157 17.01 -8.34 16.09
CA GLY A 157 16.01 -9.28 16.62
C GLY A 157 15.35 -8.85 17.93
N TRP A 158 15.77 -7.75 18.56
CA TRP A 158 15.14 -7.28 19.78
C TRP A 158 13.70 -6.80 19.57
N VAL A 159 12.83 -7.14 20.52
CA VAL A 159 11.46 -6.66 20.65
C VAL A 159 11.36 -5.84 21.94
N GLY A 160 11.34 -4.51 21.81
CA GLY A 160 11.14 -3.58 22.90
C GLY A 160 9.66 -3.31 23.15
N CYS A 161 9.21 -3.62 24.36
CA CYS A 161 7.82 -3.51 24.80
C CYS A 161 7.62 -2.35 25.77
N LEU A 162 6.69 -1.46 25.41
CA LEU A 162 6.38 -0.23 26.14
C LEU A 162 5.21 -0.45 27.08
N ARG A 163 5.37 -0.02 28.34
CA ARG A 163 4.36 -0.06 29.41
C ARG A 163 3.99 1.36 29.83
N GLY A 164 2.87 1.85 29.32
CA GLY A 164 2.31 3.16 29.69
C GLY A 164 2.55 4.25 28.66
N ALA A 165 2.71 5.49 29.14
CA ALA A 165 2.83 6.68 28.31
C ALA A 165 4.21 7.32 28.45
N PHE A 166 4.77 7.75 27.32
CA PHE A 166 6.10 8.33 27.19
C PHE A 166 5.99 9.67 26.49
N ILE A 167 6.72 10.67 26.99
CA ILE A 167 6.79 12.01 26.40
C ILE A 167 8.26 12.30 26.09
N GLU A 168 8.67 12.03 24.86
CA GLU A 168 10.05 12.18 24.41
C GLU A 168 10.16 12.19 22.88
N ASP A 169 11.21 12.83 22.36
CA ASP A 169 11.59 12.70 20.95
C ASP A 169 12.50 11.47 20.79
N VAL A 170 12.02 10.46 20.07
CA VAL A 170 12.71 9.20 19.83
C VAL A 170 13.41 9.23 18.48
N SER A 171 14.74 9.15 18.51
CA SER A 171 15.57 9.06 17.31
C SER A 171 16.20 7.68 17.19
N ILE A 172 15.67 6.88 16.28
CA ILE A 172 16.16 5.55 15.95
C ILE A 172 17.29 5.69 14.94
N ARG A 173 18.52 5.43 15.38
CA ARG A 173 19.75 5.53 14.55
C ARG A 173 20.39 4.20 14.23
N ILE A 174 19.99 3.14 14.93
CA ILE A 174 20.47 1.78 14.73
C ILE A 174 19.25 0.97 14.27
N GLY A 175 19.43 0.12 13.27
CA GLY A 175 18.38 -0.74 12.73
C GLY A 175 18.57 -2.21 13.13
N GLY A 176 17.73 -3.07 12.56
CA GLY A 176 17.92 -4.52 12.59
C GLY A 176 18.51 -5.04 11.27
N THR A 177 18.34 -6.33 11.03
CA THR A 177 18.62 -6.95 9.73
C THR A 177 17.34 -7.49 9.11
N LYS A 178 17.38 -7.90 7.84
CA LYS A 178 16.25 -8.55 7.17
C LYS A 178 15.75 -9.81 7.91
N ALA A 179 16.67 -10.59 8.48
CA ALA A 179 16.35 -11.80 9.22
C ALA A 179 15.99 -11.52 10.68
N GLU A 180 16.65 -10.51 11.28
CA GLU A 180 16.55 -10.11 12.68
C GLU A 180 16.23 -8.61 12.81
N PRO A 181 15.05 -8.20 12.37
CA PRO A 181 14.56 -6.82 12.51
C PRO A 181 14.31 -6.48 13.97
N VAL A 182 14.43 -5.20 14.29
CA VAL A 182 14.11 -4.65 15.62
C VAL A 182 12.65 -4.20 15.66
N THR A 183 11.97 -4.42 16.77
CA THR A 183 10.54 -4.08 16.92
C THR A 183 10.29 -3.24 18.17
N LEU A 184 9.63 -2.11 18.01
CA LEU A 184 9.06 -1.28 19.07
C LEU A 184 7.55 -1.52 19.13
N ARG A 185 7.01 -1.92 20.28
CA ARG A 185 5.57 -2.22 20.42
C ARG A 185 5.01 -1.97 21.82
N SER A 186 3.68 -1.91 21.94
CA SER A 186 2.99 -1.99 23.23
C SER A 186 3.21 -3.34 23.89
N ASP A 187 3.45 -3.39 25.20
CA ASP A 187 3.57 -4.65 25.94
C ASP A 187 2.24 -5.43 25.93
N PRO A 188 2.18 -6.60 25.25
CA PRO A 188 0.95 -7.38 25.16
C PRO A 188 0.46 -7.87 26.53
N SER A 189 1.32 -8.02 27.54
CA SER A 189 0.88 -8.49 28.86
C SER A 189 -0.01 -7.47 29.60
N THR A 190 0.05 -6.20 29.21
CA THR A 190 -0.77 -5.15 29.84
C THR A 190 -2.19 -5.10 29.26
N GLY A 191 -2.41 -5.67 28.07
CA GLY A 191 -3.64 -5.50 27.30
C GLY A 191 -3.90 -4.07 26.80
N ALA A 192 -3.05 -3.10 27.18
CA ALA A 192 -3.22 -1.70 26.85
C ALA A 192 -2.27 -1.26 25.72
N ARG A 193 -2.71 -0.25 24.97
CA ARG A 193 -1.87 0.45 24.01
C ARG A 193 -0.96 1.44 24.73
N ALA A 194 0.33 1.39 24.44
CA ALA A 194 1.30 2.35 24.92
C ALA A 194 1.27 3.63 24.06
N TYR A 195 1.52 4.76 24.72
CA TYR A 195 1.49 6.08 24.11
C TYR A 195 2.90 6.65 24.01
N LEU A 196 3.27 7.15 22.83
CA LEU A 196 4.50 7.89 22.61
C LEU A 196 4.14 9.28 22.07
N THR A 197 4.31 10.30 22.92
CA THR A 197 4.16 11.70 22.56
C THR A 197 5.52 12.31 22.23
N GLY A 198 5.65 12.90 21.06
CA GLY A 198 6.89 13.52 20.58
C GLY A 198 7.24 13.06 19.16
N ARG A 199 8.38 13.53 18.66
CA ARG A 199 8.87 13.17 17.34
C ARG A 199 9.45 11.76 17.34
N LEU A 200 8.98 10.91 16.44
CA LEU A 200 9.61 9.63 16.10
C LEU A 200 10.34 9.76 14.77
N TRP A 201 11.65 9.52 14.77
CA TRP A 201 12.47 9.58 13.56
C TRP A 201 13.30 8.31 13.39
N ILE A 202 13.19 7.68 12.23
CA ILE A 202 14.06 6.59 11.79
C ILE A 202 15.08 7.18 10.82
N ALA A 203 16.34 7.28 11.26
CA ALA A 203 17.41 7.87 10.48
C ALA A 203 17.80 7.00 9.27
N GLN A 204 18.44 7.60 8.28
CA GLN A 204 19.06 6.87 7.18
C GLN A 204 20.07 5.85 7.73
N GLY A 205 20.04 4.62 7.20
CA GLY A 205 20.87 3.50 7.67
C GLY A 205 20.31 2.74 8.87
N ALA A 206 19.28 3.26 9.55
CA ALA A 206 18.54 2.51 10.56
C ALA A 206 17.46 1.64 9.88
N ASP A 207 17.90 0.56 9.25
CA ASP A 207 17.05 -0.28 8.40
C ASP A 207 16.29 -1.37 9.20
N HIS A 208 15.25 -1.95 8.61
CA HIS A 208 14.50 -3.08 9.18
C HIS A 208 13.90 -2.81 10.57
N VAL A 209 13.40 -1.60 10.77
CA VAL A 209 12.74 -1.17 12.01
C VAL A 209 11.24 -1.41 11.93
N ARG A 210 10.65 -2.04 12.94
CA ARG A 210 9.21 -2.23 13.06
C ARG A 210 8.63 -1.43 14.21
N VAL A 211 7.54 -0.73 13.96
CA VAL A 211 6.78 0.04 14.95
C VAL A 211 5.35 -0.47 14.92
N ALA A 212 4.92 -1.11 16.01
CA ALA A 212 3.71 -1.90 15.99
C ALA A 212 2.79 -1.66 17.20
N GLY A 213 1.51 -1.41 16.94
CA GLY A 213 0.49 -1.38 17.98
C GLY A 213 0.65 -0.24 18.99
N LEU A 214 1.21 0.91 18.60
CA LEU A 214 1.39 2.08 19.47
C LEU A 214 0.38 3.20 19.16
N SER A 215 0.15 4.08 20.13
CA SER A 215 -0.40 5.42 19.86
C SER A 215 0.76 6.41 19.72
N LEU A 216 0.91 6.98 18.54
CA LEU A 216 1.96 7.93 18.19
C LEU A 216 1.35 9.33 18.08
N ASP A 217 1.62 10.16 19.08
CA ASP A 217 1.19 11.55 19.11
C ASP A 217 2.37 12.47 18.73
N GLY A 218 2.39 12.90 17.48
CA GLY A 218 3.49 13.68 16.89
C GLY A 218 3.56 15.15 17.32
N ARG A 219 2.74 15.59 18.29
CA ARG A 219 2.82 16.97 18.81
C ARG A 219 4.20 17.24 19.42
N ALA A 220 4.68 18.48 19.29
CA ALA A 220 5.92 18.88 19.95
C ALA A 220 5.81 18.68 21.46
N ASN A 221 6.87 18.16 22.05
CA ASN A 221 6.99 18.14 23.50
C ASN A 221 7.12 19.59 24.01
N VAL A 222 6.38 19.92 25.07
CA VAL A 222 6.43 21.25 25.69
C VAL A 222 7.85 21.50 26.18
N GLY A 223 8.50 22.55 25.68
CA GLY A 223 9.89 22.88 26.01
C GLY A 223 10.95 22.48 24.97
N ILE A 224 10.58 21.80 23.88
CA ILE A 224 11.48 21.51 22.76
C ILE A 224 11.05 22.35 21.53
N THR A 225 11.83 23.38 21.20
CA THR A 225 11.64 24.30 20.06
C THR A 225 12.04 23.72 18.70
N ARG A 226 12.09 22.39 18.54
CA ARG A 226 12.23 21.77 17.21
C ARG A 226 10.87 21.85 16.51
N GLY A 227 10.65 23.00 15.85
CA GLY A 227 9.42 23.37 15.17
C GLY A 227 8.93 22.30 14.20
N ASP A 228 7.61 22.19 14.06
CA ASP A 228 6.80 21.66 12.96
C ASP A 228 7.30 20.46 12.12
N LEU A 229 8.26 19.67 12.62
CA LEU A 229 8.78 18.53 11.89
C LEU A 229 7.77 17.37 11.89
N PRO A 230 7.58 16.68 10.76
CA PRO A 230 6.70 15.52 10.66
C PRO A 230 7.04 14.42 11.68
N SER A 231 6.02 13.71 12.15
CA SER A 231 6.21 12.56 13.05
C SER A 231 5.12 11.50 12.82
N PRO A 232 5.48 10.30 12.35
CA PRO A 232 6.84 9.79 12.12
C PRO A 232 7.58 10.35 10.88
N THR A 233 8.90 10.56 11.00
CA THR A 233 9.81 10.75 9.85
C THR A 233 10.58 9.44 9.58
N VAL A 234 10.66 9.00 8.32
CA VAL A 234 11.26 7.72 7.94
C VAL A 234 12.27 7.89 6.82
N ASN A 235 13.55 7.73 7.14
CA ASN A 235 14.66 7.76 6.18
C ASN A 235 15.42 6.43 6.05
N GLY A 236 15.22 5.49 7.00
CA GLY A 236 15.74 4.12 6.93
C GLY A 236 14.94 3.22 5.99
N ASN A 237 15.58 2.17 5.46
CA ASN A 237 14.98 1.20 4.56
C ASN A 237 14.16 0.16 5.30
N ASP A 238 13.17 -0.41 4.60
CA ASP A 238 12.35 -1.55 5.05
C ASP A 238 11.69 -1.33 6.43
N ALA A 239 11.45 -0.07 6.80
CA ALA A 239 10.72 0.28 8.00
C ALA A 239 9.25 -0.14 7.87
N VAL A 240 8.67 -0.68 8.95
CA VAL A 240 7.28 -1.14 8.97
C VAL A 240 6.52 -0.47 10.12
N PHE A 241 5.43 0.21 9.78
CA PHE A 241 4.47 0.76 10.72
C PHE A 241 3.17 -0.01 10.59
N ILE A 242 2.77 -0.70 11.67
CA ILE A 242 1.62 -1.58 11.65
C ILE A 242 0.71 -1.46 12.87
N ASP A 243 -0.60 -1.48 12.66
CA ASP A 243 -1.59 -1.45 13.74
C ASP A 243 -1.43 -0.25 14.69
N ASN A 244 -0.85 0.87 14.23
CA ASN A 244 -0.65 2.07 15.05
C ASN A 244 -1.83 3.04 14.92
N ASP A 245 -2.04 3.83 15.98
CA ASP A 245 -2.87 5.03 15.97
C ASP A 245 -1.93 6.23 15.86
N VAL A 246 -2.05 7.03 14.80
CA VAL A 246 -1.08 8.08 14.46
C VAL A 246 -1.81 9.39 14.25
N TYR A 247 -1.47 10.38 15.07
CA TYR A 247 -2.08 11.70 15.06
C TYR A 247 -1.10 12.74 15.61
N ASN A 248 -1.44 14.03 15.51
CA ASN A 248 -0.64 15.09 16.15
C ASN A 248 -1.49 16.28 16.61
N GLN A 249 -2.76 16.03 16.91
CA GLN A 249 -3.72 17.03 17.40
C GLN A 249 -3.82 18.27 16.51
N ARG A 250 -3.79 18.06 15.19
CA ARG A 250 -3.90 19.09 14.16
C ARG A 250 -2.75 20.09 14.19
N THR A 251 -1.52 19.63 14.33
CA THR A 251 -0.35 20.53 14.36
C THR A 251 0.50 20.47 13.10
N ARG A 252 0.77 19.27 12.55
CA ARG A 252 1.79 19.09 11.49
C ARG A 252 1.52 17.86 10.61
N ILE A 253 2.48 17.46 9.77
CA ILE A 253 2.40 16.20 9.00
C ILE A 253 2.56 14.99 9.94
N CYS A 254 1.80 13.92 9.70
CA CYS A 254 2.03 12.65 10.40
C CYS A 254 3.21 11.91 9.75
N PHE A 255 3.04 11.23 8.63
CA PHE A 255 4.15 10.53 7.99
C PHE A 255 4.90 11.38 6.98
N ASP A 256 6.23 11.39 7.07
CA ASP A 256 7.14 11.84 6.03
C ASP A 256 8.14 10.73 5.68
N ILE A 257 8.17 10.31 4.42
CA ILE A 257 8.88 9.11 3.95
C ILE A 257 9.90 9.46 2.86
N GLY A 258 11.17 9.26 3.19
CA GLY A 258 12.31 9.69 2.40
C GLY A 258 12.54 11.20 2.54
N SER A 259 13.60 11.70 1.92
CA SER A 259 13.78 13.13 1.71
C SER A 259 14.56 13.43 0.43
N ILE A 260 14.22 14.52 -0.25
CA ILE A 260 15.05 15.08 -1.33
C ILE A 260 16.08 16.10 -0.81
N ARG A 261 16.02 16.45 0.49
CA ARG A 261 16.87 17.46 1.15
C ARG A 261 18.08 16.89 1.88
N GLY A 262 18.52 15.69 1.52
CA GLY A 262 19.75 15.07 2.04
C GLY A 262 19.59 14.23 3.31
N TYR A 263 18.37 14.02 3.84
CA TYR A 263 18.12 13.12 4.98
C TYR A 263 18.04 11.63 4.61
N GLY A 264 18.07 11.31 3.31
CA GLY A 264 18.06 9.94 2.79
C GLY A 264 16.72 9.50 2.20
N THR A 265 16.80 8.73 1.12
CA THR A 265 15.66 8.09 0.47
C THR A 265 15.34 6.76 1.16
N ALA A 266 14.13 6.62 1.69
CA ALA A 266 13.65 5.38 2.25
C ALA A 266 13.18 4.41 1.15
N VAL A 267 13.68 3.18 1.16
CA VAL A 267 13.25 2.11 0.25
C VAL A 267 12.41 1.09 0.99
N GLY A 268 11.28 0.67 0.43
CA GLY A 268 10.52 -0.47 0.94
C GLY A 268 9.70 -0.21 2.21
N THR A 269 9.51 1.04 2.61
CA THR A 269 8.68 1.38 3.78
C THR A 269 7.26 0.82 3.64
N ILE A 270 6.76 0.17 4.69
CA ILE A 270 5.40 -0.37 4.77
C ILE A 270 4.64 0.39 5.84
N VAL A 271 3.52 1.02 5.47
CA VAL A 271 2.54 1.61 6.37
C VAL A 271 1.25 0.80 6.20
N ALA A 272 0.97 -0.10 7.15
CA ALA A 272 -0.13 -1.04 7.03
C ALA A 272 -1.06 -1.09 8.23
N ARG A 273 -2.38 -1.14 8.02
CA ARG A 273 -3.36 -1.27 9.12
C ARG A 273 -3.21 -0.22 10.22
N ASN A 274 -2.80 0.99 9.89
CA ASN A 274 -2.77 2.10 10.84
C ASN A 274 -4.08 2.90 10.75
N ARG A 275 -4.39 3.61 11.84
CA ARG A 275 -5.33 4.75 11.83
C ARG A 275 -4.48 6.02 11.81
N ILE A 276 -4.70 6.89 10.83
CA ILE A 276 -3.89 8.10 10.61
C ILE A 276 -4.85 9.28 10.51
N HIS A 277 -4.91 10.09 11.56
CA HIS A 277 -5.95 11.10 11.68
C HIS A 277 -5.52 12.33 12.44
N ASP A 278 -6.31 13.39 12.29
CA ASP A 278 -6.08 14.66 12.97
C ASP A 278 -4.65 15.18 12.80
N CYS A 279 -4.08 14.95 11.61
CA CYS A 279 -2.80 15.50 11.21
C CYS A 279 -3.02 16.88 10.58
N GLY A 280 -2.22 17.87 10.99
CA GLY A 280 -2.12 19.17 10.34
C GLY A 280 -3.06 20.24 10.88
N ALA A 281 -2.58 21.49 10.90
CA ALA A 281 -3.35 22.66 11.30
C ALA A 281 -4.51 22.97 10.34
N ARG A 282 -5.62 23.45 10.90
CA ARG A 282 -6.81 23.91 10.19
C ARG A 282 -7.22 25.31 10.64
N ASP A 283 -7.77 26.09 9.72
CA ASP A 283 -8.46 27.35 10.02
C ASP A 283 -9.84 27.09 10.68
N SER A 284 -10.53 28.17 11.05
CA SER A 284 -11.85 28.11 11.69
C SER A 284 -12.96 27.56 10.77
N ALA A 285 -12.78 27.61 9.46
CA ALA A 285 -13.66 26.96 8.48
C ALA A 285 -13.31 25.47 8.28
N GLY A 286 -12.28 24.98 8.97
CA GLY A 286 -11.78 23.62 8.91
C GLY A 286 -10.84 23.34 7.74
N ASN A 287 -10.49 24.32 6.91
CA ASN A 287 -9.55 24.12 5.81
C ASN A 287 -8.12 24.08 6.36
N GLY A 288 -7.25 23.24 5.79
CA GLY A 288 -5.83 23.32 6.12
C GLY A 288 -5.14 24.47 5.40
N ASN A 289 -3.84 24.63 5.66
CA ASN A 289 -3.00 25.64 5.03
C ASN A 289 -2.38 25.15 3.71
N ASN A 290 -2.85 24.01 3.18
CA ASN A 290 -2.35 23.34 1.99
C ASN A 290 -0.95 22.70 2.14
N HIS A 291 -0.40 22.62 3.36
CA HIS A 291 0.96 22.12 3.61
C HIS A 291 1.02 20.86 4.49
N HIS A 292 -0.10 20.37 5.04
CA HIS A 292 -0.08 19.26 6.00
C HIS A 292 -0.72 17.98 5.47
N HIS A 293 -0.14 16.84 5.85
CA HIS A 293 -0.45 15.56 5.23
C HIS A 293 -0.65 14.46 6.27
N GLY A 294 -1.54 13.52 5.98
CA GLY A 294 -1.59 12.25 6.69
C GLY A 294 -0.32 11.45 6.38
N ILE A 295 -0.06 11.21 5.10
CA ILE A 295 1.18 10.59 4.61
C ILE A 295 1.75 11.40 3.45
N TYR A 296 3.01 11.81 3.58
CA TYR A 296 3.81 12.46 2.56
C TYR A 296 4.95 11.52 2.16
N VAL A 297 4.99 11.13 0.90
CA VAL A 297 6.07 10.32 0.33
C VAL A 297 6.96 11.26 -0.47
N GLU A 298 8.01 11.78 0.17
CA GLU A 298 8.92 12.78 -0.39
C GLU A 298 9.76 12.19 -1.53
N SER A 299 10.64 11.25 -1.18
CA SER A 299 11.51 10.53 -2.12
C SER A 299 11.40 9.01 -2.00
N GLY A 300 10.41 8.50 -1.25
CA GLY A 300 10.26 7.08 -0.99
C GLY A 300 10.22 6.20 -2.26
N ARG A 301 10.86 5.02 -2.18
CA ARG A 301 10.89 4.02 -3.26
C ARG A 301 10.15 2.77 -2.84
N ALA A 302 9.27 2.26 -3.71
CA ALA A 302 8.51 1.03 -3.50
C ALA A 302 7.70 1.00 -2.18
N THR A 303 7.33 2.19 -1.66
CA THR A 303 6.52 2.37 -0.45
C THR A 303 5.18 1.64 -0.57
N ARG A 304 4.72 1.00 0.50
CA ARG A 304 3.47 0.25 0.56
C ARG A 304 2.55 0.86 1.60
N ILE A 305 1.50 1.53 1.14
CA ILE A 305 0.45 2.10 1.99
C ILE A 305 -0.76 1.18 1.85
N VAL A 306 -0.94 0.26 2.80
CA VAL A 306 -1.84 -0.89 2.62
C VAL A 306 -2.84 -0.98 3.77
N GLN A 307 -4.13 -1.06 3.47
CA GLN A 307 -5.14 -1.37 4.47
C GLN A 307 -5.18 -0.40 5.68
N ASN A 308 -4.94 0.90 5.47
CA ASN A 308 -5.04 1.92 6.53
C ASN A 308 -6.41 2.60 6.53
N ALA A 309 -6.78 3.18 7.68
CA ALA A 309 -7.84 4.17 7.81
C ALA A 309 -7.19 5.56 7.93
N ILE A 310 -7.41 6.46 6.97
CA ILE A 310 -6.74 7.76 6.91
C ILE A 310 -7.79 8.86 6.82
N PHE A 311 -8.02 9.61 7.89
CA PHE A 311 -9.22 10.45 7.96
C PHE A 311 -9.01 11.72 8.76
N GLN A 312 -9.84 12.73 8.47
CA GLN A 312 -9.81 14.00 9.19
C GLN A 312 -8.42 14.68 9.27
N ASN A 313 -7.59 14.49 8.26
CA ASN A 313 -6.35 15.26 8.09
C ASN A 313 -6.66 16.63 7.47
N ALA A 314 -5.85 17.64 7.77
CA ALA A 314 -6.06 19.02 7.35
C ALA A 314 -6.13 19.17 5.83
N ASP A 315 -5.07 18.76 5.13
CA ASP A 315 -5.01 18.79 3.67
C ASP A 315 -5.03 17.36 3.12
N ARG A 316 -3.92 16.88 2.56
CA ARG A 316 -3.90 15.61 1.81
C ARG A 316 -3.88 14.41 2.73
N GLY A 317 -4.73 13.43 2.47
CA GLY A 317 -4.64 12.11 3.09
C GLY A 317 -3.32 11.44 2.72
N ILE A 318 -3.04 11.34 1.42
CA ILE A 318 -1.77 10.82 0.88
C ILE A 318 -1.27 11.74 -0.23
N GLN A 319 -0.02 12.18 -0.11
CA GLN A 319 0.69 12.90 -1.16
C GLN A 319 1.92 12.14 -1.63
N LEU A 320 2.00 11.98 -2.94
CA LEU A 320 3.15 11.44 -3.66
C LEU A 320 3.85 12.62 -4.33
N PHE A 321 4.84 13.21 -3.65
CA PHE A 321 5.52 14.42 -4.08
C PHE A 321 6.84 14.61 -3.32
N PRO A 322 7.90 15.14 -3.94
CA PRO A 322 7.99 15.42 -5.37
C PRO A 322 8.44 14.19 -6.18
N ASP A 323 9.04 13.21 -5.52
CA ASP A 323 9.78 12.11 -6.14
C ASP A 323 9.38 10.73 -5.59
N ALA A 324 8.09 10.48 -5.38
CA ALA A 324 7.64 9.15 -4.98
C ALA A 324 7.70 8.18 -6.17
N GLN A 325 8.40 7.05 -6.03
CA GLN A 325 8.56 6.09 -7.13
C GLN A 325 8.07 4.71 -6.76
N GLY A 326 7.17 4.14 -7.58
CA GLY A 326 6.71 2.76 -7.43
C GLY A 326 5.87 2.50 -6.17
N THR A 327 5.27 3.53 -5.57
CA THR A 327 4.41 3.41 -4.39
C THR A 327 3.15 2.62 -4.71
N LEU A 328 2.76 1.70 -3.84
CA LEU A 328 1.47 1.00 -3.90
C LEU A 328 0.56 1.48 -2.77
N VAL A 329 -0.54 2.12 -3.14
CA VAL A 329 -1.64 2.52 -2.25
C VAL A 329 -2.79 1.54 -2.46
N LEU A 330 -2.95 0.56 -1.56
CA LEU A 330 -3.84 -0.59 -1.76
C LEU A 330 -4.81 -0.78 -0.59
N GLY A 331 -6.11 -0.82 -0.88
CA GLY A 331 -7.13 -1.27 0.10
C GLY A 331 -7.32 -0.34 1.29
N ASN A 332 -6.96 0.94 1.18
CA ASN A 332 -7.12 1.93 2.25
C ASN A 332 -8.54 2.51 2.23
N VAL A 333 -8.99 3.01 3.39
CA VAL A 333 -10.18 3.87 3.51
C VAL A 333 -9.71 5.27 3.89
N LEU A 334 -9.90 6.22 2.97
CA LEU A 334 -9.58 7.63 3.12
C LEU A 334 -10.89 8.41 3.21
N ASP A 335 -11.11 9.15 4.30
CA ASP A 335 -12.36 9.88 4.48
C ASP A 335 -12.20 11.25 5.15
N GLY A 336 -12.81 12.30 4.58
CA GLY A 336 -12.90 13.60 5.25
C GLY A 336 -11.56 14.31 5.43
N ASN A 337 -10.56 13.96 4.64
CA ASN A 337 -9.32 14.73 4.52
C ASN A 337 -9.60 16.03 3.72
N GLY A 338 -8.69 16.99 3.69
CA GLY A 338 -8.80 18.12 2.75
C GLY A 338 -8.83 17.62 1.30
N GLU A 339 -7.84 16.82 0.92
CA GLU A 339 -7.78 16.07 -0.33
C GLU A 339 -7.52 14.59 -0.05
N GLY A 340 -7.90 13.70 -0.95
CA GLY A 340 -7.66 12.27 -0.77
C GLY A 340 -6.23 11.87 -1.15
N ILE A 341 -6.05 11.41 -2.39
CA ILE A 341 -4.75 10.96 -2.93
C ILE A 341 -4.29 11.91 -4.03
N ILE A 342 -3.06 12.40 -3.95
CA ILE A 342 -2.50 13.27 -4.98
C ILE A 342 -1.20 12.73 -5.57
N PHE A 343 -1.14 12.67 -6.90
CA PHE A 343 0.06 12.34 -7.68
C PHE A 343 0.74 13.63 -8.13
N SER A 344 1.99 13.84 -7.74
CA SER A 344 2.58 15.17 -7.91
C SER A 344 4.08 15.17 -8.20
N GLY A 345 4.58 16.32 -8.63
CA GLY A 345 6.00 16.56 -8.88
C GLY A 345 6.34 18.04 -8.75
N GLY A 346 7.60 18.31 -8.41
CA GLY A 346 8.14 19.62 -8.07
C GLY A 346 9.66 19.56 -7.91
N ASP A 347 10.31 20.71 -7.80
CA ASP A 347 11.77 20.81 -7.63
C ASP A 347 12.58 20.02 -8.70
N GLY A 348 12.05 19.91 -9.92
CA GLY A 348 12.64 19.14 -11.02
C GLY A 348 12.41 17.62 -10.96
N PHE A 349 11.69 17.11 -9.97
CA PHE A 349 11.32 15.70 -9.82
C PHE A 349 9.87 15.43 -10.22
N VAL A 350 9.59 14.17 -10.58
CA VAL A 350 8.25 13.70 -10.95
C VAL A 350 7.93 12.33 -10.37
N SER A 351 6.91 12.25 -9.50
CA SER A 351 6.46 10.96 -8.95
C SER A 351 5.90 10.05 -10.04
N SER A 352 6.47 8.86 -10.20
CA SER A 352 6.14 7.93 -11.30
C SER A 352 5.99 6.47 -10.86
N GLY A 353 5.27 5.68 -11.66
CA GLY A 353 5.07 4.25 -11.42
C GLY A 353 4.21 3.93 -10.19
N ASN A 354 3.51 4.91 -9.62
CA ASN A 354 2.73 4.76 -8.41
C ASN A 354 1.31 4.24 -8.71
N ARG A 355 0.74 3.44 -7.82
CA ARG A 355 -0.52 2.73 -8.08
C ARG A 355 -1.48 2.92 -6.91
N ALA A 356 -2.56 3.67 -7.13
CA ALA A 356 -3.70 3.77 -6.22
C ALA A 356 -4.80 2.80 -6.66
N ILE A 357 -4.91 1.68 -5.95
CA ILE A 357 -5.74 0.55 -6.36
C ILE A 357 -6.64 0.06 -5.22
N GLY A 358 -7.92 -0.18 -5.50
CA GLY A 358 -8.79 -0.86 -4.53
C GLY A 358 -9.06 -0.05 -3.26
N ASN A 359 -8.90 1.28 -3.28
CA ASN A 359 -9.13 2.13 -2.13
C ASN A 359 -10.56 2.66 -2.11
N VAL A 360 -11.07 3.01 -0.93
CA VAL A 360 -12.25 3.86 -0.77
C VAL A 360 -11.75 5.24 -0.42
N VAL A 361 -11.97 6.24 -1.28
CA VAL A 361 -11.46 7.61 -1.09
C VAL A 361 -12.63 8.56 -1.22
N THR A 362 -13.04 9.18 -0.13
CA THR A 362 -14.34 9.85 -0.09
C THR A 362 -14.36 11.11 0.75
N ASN A 363 -15.33 11.97 0.44
CA ASN A 363 -15.65 13.17 1.23
C ASN A 363 -14.45 14.11 1.42
N SER A 364 -13.58 14.22 0.41
CA SER A 364 -12.49 15.20 0.43
C SER A 364 -13.06 16.61 0.49
N ARG A 365 -12.63 17.39 1.48
CA ARG A 365 -13.31 18.63 1.90
C ARG A 365 -12.92 19.84 1.07
N THR A 366 -11.72 19.83 0.49
CA THR A 366 -11.14 20.97 -0.22
C THR A 366 -11.24 20.79 -1.72
N ARG A 367 -10.88 19.61 -2.24
CA ARG A 367 -10.78 19.36 -3.69
C ARG A 367 -11.30 17.97 -4.08
N PHE A 368 -10.57 17.20 -4.88
CA PHE A 368 -11.00 15.90 -5.37
C PHE A 368 -10.66 14.78 -4.39
N ASP A 369 -11.33 13.64 -4.53
CA ASP A 369 -10.91 12.43 -3.82
C ASP A 369 -9.57 11.90 -4.38
N ILE A 370 -9.36 11.91 -5.69
CA ILE A 370 -8.07 11.58 -6.30
C ILE A 370 -7.71 12.62 -7.36
N GLU A 371 -6.50 13.16 -7.31
CA GLU A 371 -6.05 14.22 -8.21
C GLU A 371 -4.55 14.21 -8.48
N TYR A 372 -4.08 15.24 -9.19
CA TYR A 372 -2.68 15.47 -9.48
C TYR A 372 -2.30 16.94 -9.28
N TYR A 373 -1.01 17.19 -9.07
CA TYR A 373 -0.43 18.53 -9.14
C TYR A 373 1.01 18.47 -9.65
N TRP A 374 1.31 19.13 -10.76
CA TRP A 374 2.66 19.17 -11.34
C TRP A 374 3.10 20.64 -11.37
N GLU A 375 4.07 21.01 -10.52
CA GLU A 375 4.55 22.41 -10.43
C GLU A 375 5.01 22.96 -11.77
N ASN A 376 5.77 22.14 -12.51
CA ASN A 376 6.11 22.40 -13.89
C ASN A 376 5.19 21.56 -14.81
N PRO A 377 4.27 22.17 -15.56
CA PRO A 377 3.35 21.45 -16.43
C PRO A 377 4.01 20.63 -17.54
N ALA A 378 5.28 20.90 -17.88
CA ALA A 378 6.08 20.14 -18.84
C ALA A 378 6.76 18.90 -18.21
N GLN A 379 6.85 18.83 -16.88
CA GLN A 379 7.41 17.70 -16.15
C GLN A 379 6.28 16.95 -15.45
N VAL A 380 5.78 15.92 -16.14
CA VAL A 380 4.62 15.15 -15.69
C VAL A 380 5.07 13.73 -15.36
N GLY A 381 4.68 13.24 -14.18
CA GLY A 381 4.91 11.86 -13.80
C GLY A 381 4.28 10.86 -14.77
N ARG A 382 4.87 9.68 -14.87
CA ARG A 382 4.46 8.65 -15.84
C ARG A 382 4.14 7.33 -15.17
N ALA A 383 3.40 6.48 -15.88
CA ALA A 383 3.05 5.14 -15.43
C ALA A 383 2.36 5.06 -14.06
N ASN A 384 1.77 6.17 -13.59
CA ASN A 384 0.91 6.13 -12.43
C ASN A 384 -0.46 5.57 -12.81
N VAL A 385 -1.13 4.88 -11.90
CA VAL A 385 -2.39 4.19 -12.14
C VAL A 385 -3.39 4.47 -11.02
N VAL A 386 -4.59 4.87 -11.39
CA VAL A 386 -5.76 5.01 -10.52
C VAL A 386 -6.81 4.01 -10.98
N ALA A 387 -6.94 2.87 -10.28
CA ALA A 387 -7.85 1.82 -10.73
C ALA A 387 -8.61 1.12 -9.62
N ARG A 388 -9.86 0.72 -9.90
CA ARG A 388 -10.68 -0.06 -8.97
C ARG A 388 -10.88 0.56 -7.59
N ASN A 389 -10.81 1.88 -7.51
CA ASN A 389 -11.14 2.62 -6.30
C ASN A 389 -12.64 2.91 -6.27
N CYS A 390 -13.19 3.03 -5.06
CA CYS A 390 -14.47 3.68 -4.84
C CYS A 390 -14.22 5.15 -4.50
N VAL A 391 -14.82 6.07 -5.24
CA VAL A 391 -14.70 7.52 -5.01
C VAL A 391 -16.07 8.17 -4.85
N GLY A 392 -16.16 9.27 -4.11
CA GLY A 392 -17.42 9.99 -3.95
C GLY A 392 -17.43 10.99 -2.80
N GLY A 393 -18.09 12.12 -3.02
CA GLY A 393 -18.27 13.17 -2.01
C GLY A 393 -17.13 14.19 -1.93
N GLY A 394 -16.06 14.05 -2.72
CA GLY A 394 -15.06 15.11 -2.88
C GLY A 394 -15.67 16.42 -3.38
N LYS A 395 -15.27 17.56 -2.81
CA LYS A 395 -15.80 18.89 -3.10
C LYS A 395 -15.73 19.26 -4.59
N TRP A 396 -14.69 18.85 -5.30
CA TRP A 396 -14.56 19.07 -6.75
C TRP A 396 -14.91 17.83 -7.58
N GLY A 397 -15.19 16.69 -6.93
CA GLY A 397 -15.53 15.42 -7.57
C GLY A 397 -14.65 14.26 -7.08
N GLY A 398 -14.93 13.06 -7.61
CA GLY A 398 -14.21 11.85 -7.21
C GLY A 398 -12.80 11.74 -7.80
N ILE A 399 -12.62 11.99 -9.10
CA ILE A 399 -11.31 11.92 -9.77
C ILE A 399 -11.15 13.16 -10.64
N ALA A 400 -10.01 13.84 -10.54
CA ALA A 400 -9.68 14.97 -11.40
C ALA A 400 -9.53 14.49 -12.86
N LEU A 401 -10.32 15.08 -13.75
CA LEU A 401 -10.33 14.80 -15.19
C LEU A 401 -10.25 16.12 -15.99
N PRO A 402 -9.59 16.15 -17.17
CA PRO A 402 -8.85 15.04 -17.78
C PRO A 402 -7.63 14.63 -16.93
N ALA A 403 -7.36 13.32 -16.91
CA ALA A 403 -6.25 12.76 -16.14
C ALA A 403 -4.91 13.25 -16.69
N LYS A 404 -4.01 13.72 -15.82
CA LYS A 404 -2.65 14.13 -16.19
C LYS A 404 -1.64 13.44 -15.28
N GLY A 405 -0.75 12.66 -15.90
CA GLY A 405 0.30 11.92 -15.20
C GLY A 405 -0.14 10.64 -14.51
N TYR A 406 -1.40 10.20 -14.71
CA TYR A 406 -1.88 8.85 -14.37
C TYR A 406 -2.90 8.35 -15.39
N THR A 407 -3.11 7.04 -15.43
CA THR A 407 -4.22 6.40 -16.14
C THR A 407 -5.36 6.05 -15.18
N VAL A 408 -6.59 6.04 -15.68
CA VAL A 408 -7.80 5.76 -14.91
C VAL A 408 -8.48 4.51 -15.45
N GLY A 409 -8.87 3.55 -14.59
CA GLY A 409 -9.55 2.34 -15.05
C GLY A 409 -10.40 1.63 -13.99
N ALA A 410 -11.62 1.24 -14.37
CA ALA A 410 -12.51 0.41 -13.54
C ALA A 410 -12.77 0.96 -12.12
N ASN A 411 -12.77 2.28 -11.92
CA ASN A 411 -13.18 2.90 -10.65
C ASN A 411 -14.72 2.96 -10.56
N VAL A 412 -15.23 2.97 -9.33
CA VAL A 412 -16.65 3.10 -9.01
C VAL A 412 -16.89 4.46 -8.36
N THR A 413 -17.89 5.20 -8.84
CA THR A 413 -18.35 6.42 -8.17
C THR A 413 -19.57 6.08 -7.34
N ALA A 414 -19.48 6.22 -6.01
CA ALA A 414 -20.60 5.97 -5.11
C ALA A 414 -20.47 6.79 -3.83
N ALA A 415 -21.60 7.22 -3.27
CA ALA A 415 -21.62 7.83 -1.95
C ALA A 415 -21.31 6.75 -0.88
N PRO A 416 -20.25 6.91 -0.07
CA PRO A 416 -20.01 5.97 1.02
C PRO A 416 -21.04 6.16 2.14
N SER A 417 -21.43 5.05 2.76
CA SER A 417 -22.16 5.08 4.02
C SER A 417 -21.37 4.29 5.05
N TYR A 418 -20.92 4.97 6.10
CA TYR A 418 -20.15 4.38 7.18
C TYR A 418 -21.02 4.05 8.39
N VAL A 419 -20.58 3.11 9.23
CA VAL A 419 -21.31 2.74 10.46
C VAL A 419 -21.45 3.94 11.39
N ASN A 420 -20.35 4.57 11.79
CA ASN A 420 -20.35 5.80 12.61
C ASN A 420 -19.13 6.67 12.27
N ARG A 421 -19.24 7.40 11.16
CA ARG A 421 -18.20 8.30 10.65
C ARG A 421 -17.74 9.33 11.69
N ARG A 422 -18.66 9.90 12.47
CA ARG A 422 -18.35 10.94 13.47
C ARG A 422 -17.46 10.42 14.60
N ALA A 423 -17.64 9.17 15.00
CA ALA A 423 -16.79 8.50 15.99
C ALA A 423 -15.56 7.81 15.36
N GLY A 424 -15.27 8.06 14.09
CA GLY A 424 -14.15 7.41 13.39
C GLY A 424 -14.37 5.93 13.06
N ASP A 425 -15.61 5.41 13.13
CA ASP A 425 -15.95 4.07 12.63
C ASP A 425 -16.26 4.12 11.13
N LEU A 426 -15.23 3.88 10.33
CA LEU A 426 -15.23 3.95 8.87
C LEU A 426 -15.56 2.62 8.19
N ARG A 427 -16.23 1.69 8.88
CA ARG A 427 -16.72 0.47 8.22
C ARG A 427 -17.83 0.81 7.23
N PRO A 428 -17.71 0.45 5.94
CA PRO A 428 -18.82 0.62 5.02
C PRO A 428 -20.01 -0.28 5.41
N ARG A 429 -21.22 0.27 5.35
CA ARG A 429 -22.45 -0.49 5.59
C ARG A 429 -22.65 -1.57 4.51
N SER A 430 -23.42 -2.61 4.81
CA SER A 430 -23.62 -3.78 3.93
C SER A 430 -24.13 -3.44 2.53
N GLY A 431 -24.95 -2.40 2.37
CA GLY A 431 -25.46 -1.94 1.08
C GLY A 431 -24.55 -0.95 0.33
N SER A 432 -23.36 -0.61 0.85
CA SER A 432 -22.47 0.32 0.15
C SER A 432 -21.78 -0.36 -1.02
N ALA A 433 -21.87 0.25 -2.22
CA ALA A 433 -21.15 -0.21 -3.41
C ALA A 433 -19.61 -0.21 -3.22
N CYS A 434 -19.09 0.61 -2.29
CA CYS A 434 -17.68 0.62 -1.95
C CYS A 434 -17.23 -0.62 -1.14
N ARG A 435 -18.16 -1.33 -0.49
CA ARG A 435 -17.81 -2.47 0.37
C ARG A 435 -17.24 -3.64 -0.41
N SER A 436 -17.73 -3.89 -1.62
CA SER A 436 -17.27 -5.02 -2.46
C SER A 436 -15.85 -4.84 -2.98
N LEU A 437 -15.35 -3.61 -3.00
CA LEU A 437 -13.99 -3.26 -3.41
C LEU A 437 -12.98 -3.45 -2.28
N LEU A 438 -13.43 -3.44 -1.03
CA LEU A 438 -12.60 -3.80 0.11
C LEU A 438 -12.51 -5.32 0.17
N MET A 439 -11.30 -5.86 0.08
CA MET A 439 -11.08 -7.26 0.45
C MET A 439 -11.58 -7.48 1.87
N ASN A 440 -12.43 -8.50 2.06
CA ASN A 440 -13.16 -8.81 3.30
C ASN A 440 -12.26 -8.62 4.55
N PRO A 441 -12.71 -7.88 5.58
CA PRO A 441 -11.93 -6.74 6.03
C PRO A 441 -10.87 -7.09 7.06
N MET A 442 -9.64 -6.64 6.82
CA MET A 442 -8.71 -6.28 7.89
C MET A 442 -8.14 -4.88 7.61
N VAL A 443 -8.78 -3.90 8.25
CA VAL A 443 -8.32 -2.53 8.48
C VAL A 443 -8.87 -2.16 9.86
N PRO A 444 -8.15 -1.44 10.74
CA PRO A 444 -8.74 -0.93 11.99
C PRO A 444 -9.71 0.21 11.68
N LEU A 445 -10.87 -0.13 11.10
CA LEU A 445 -11.89 0.85 10.72
C LEU A 445 -12.65 1.37 11.94
N ARG A 446 -12.53 0.72 13.10
CA ARG A 446 -12.99 1.22 14.39
C ARG A 446 -11.80 1.78 15.18
N PRO A 447 -12.01 2.73 16.11
CA PRO A 447 -11.01 3.09 17.10
C PRO A 447 -10.40 1.84 17.74
N PHE A 448 -9.11 1.90 18.06
CA PHE A 448 -8.51 0.87 18.90
C PHE A 448 -9.17 0.91 20.28
N GLY A 449 -9.39 -0.28 20.84
CA GLY A 449 -9.90 -0.44 22.20
C GLY A 449 -8.83 -0.22 23.26
#